data_AF-A0A9X7BPN4-F1
#
_entry.id   AF-A0A9X7BPN4-F1
#
_cell.length_a   1.000
_cell.length_b   1.000
_cell.length_c   1.000
_cell.angle_alpha   90.00
_cell.angle_beta   90.00
_cell.angle_gamma   90.00
#
_symmetry.space_group_name_H-M   'P 1'
#
loop_
_entity.id
_entity.type
_entity.pdbx_description
1 polymer ?
#
loop_
_entity_poly.entity_id
_entity_poly.type
_entity_poly.pdbx_seq_one_letter_code
_entity_poly.pdbx_strand_id
1 'polypeptide(L)'
;MAPFENEELNKNNVAPLEQEPLLHVDQIQGNILGGFNKDFQQFLFFEIVDPNLAKQWIQSISSQISTTQEVVTFNRLYQMMWARRGSEPTGLIATWMNIAFSYAGLKKLVSEESLKDFSKNGPFALGMKKRSGKLGDPRDQTSEGNPKNWVIGGDANSPEILLIIASDSELELDKKVQEIKKNSTIESGLKLVYEEAGRNRNDLPGHEHFGFRDGISQPAVRGRFSTASGDMLTKRWIDPSDKAFLTDAEPGEKLVWPGEFVFGYPSQNDQSLDPVPVENEDLPIKYGVPVWANNGSFLVVRRLRQDVAGFWEFVLEKAKELNMCPTLMGTKMVGRWPSGAPLMRSPETDNQELAEDNHANNHFLYGSDTTNIKLSPNLNYADPFPQAKEDSFGRRCPISAHIRKVNPRDSATDIVSEFSSLTRRILRRGIPFGSPLNVNLSMPPYNDMENGNRGLMFLCYQTRIDFQFEFLTKGWANSPELPVGSKCTNSVDICPPPGEDPIIGQNGDGNRGRTFTYTTNKSMDIMKEFVIPTGGEYYFQPSVDALKTVIGRQA
;
A
#
# COMPACT_ATOMS: atom_id res chain seq x y z
N MET A 1 -9.51 -45.12 43.21
CA MET A 1 -8.77 -44.02 42.55
C MET A 1 -8.75 -44.35 41.07
N ALA A 2 -9.70 -43.79 40.33
CA ALA A 2 -9.82 -43.97 38.90
C ALA A 2 -8.82 -43.04 38.17
N PRO A 3 -8.30 -43.44 37.00
CA PRO A 3 -7.47 -42.59 36.17
C PRO A 3 -8.37 -41.57 35.46
N PHE A 4 -8.04 -40.28 35.54
CA PHE A 4 -8.69 -39.27 34.71
C PHE A 4 -7.90 -39.10 33.41
N GLU A 5 -8.65 -39.20 32.32
CA GLU A 5 -8.23 -39.26 30.93
C GLU A 5 -7.54 -37.98 30.45
N ASN A 6 -6.41 -38.17 29.77
CA ASN A 6 -5.81 -37.21 28.86
C ASN A 6 -6.58 -37.27 27.54
N GLU A 7 -7.64 -36.50 27.37
CA GLU A 7 -8.31 -36.39 26.06
C GLU A 7 -9.11 -35.08 25.90
N GLU A 8 -8.49 -33.91 26.07
CA GLU A 8 -9.16 -32.65 25.69
C GLU A 8 -8.24 -31.46 25.34
N LEU A 9 -7.13 -31.70 24.61
CA LEU A 9 -6.20 -30.62 24.19
C LEU A 9 -6.11 -30.37 22.67
N ASN A 10 -7.08 -30.82 21.87
CA ASN A 10 -7.00 -30.68 20.40
C ASN A 10 -8.27 -30.16 19.68
N LYS A 11 -9.16 -29.44 20.36
CA LYS A 11 -10.34 -28.80 19.72
C LYS A 11 -10.50 -27.28 19.93
N ASN A 12 -9.65 -26.63 20.74
CA ASN A 12 -9.90 -25.24 21.17
C ASN A 12 -9.20 -24.14 20.36
N ASN A 13 -8.35 -24.47 19.37
CA ASN A 13 -7.60 -23.47 18.60
C ASN A 13 -8.17 -23.14 17.21
N VAL A 14 -9.25 -23.80 16.80
CA VAL A 14 -10.04 -23.46 15.59
C VAL A 14 -11.05 -22.34 15.87
N ALA A 15 -11.49 -22.21 17.12
CA ALA A 15 -12.52 -21.25 17.55
C ALA A 15 -12.20 -19.78 17.19
N PRO A 16 -10.95 -19.28 17.29
CA PRO A 16 -10.64 -17.89 16.92
C PRO A 16 -10.69 -17.62 15.42
N LEU A 17 -10.34 -18.60 14.57
CA LEU A 17 -10.35 -18.42 13.11
C LEU A 17 -11.77 -18.42 12.56
N GLU A 18 -12.66 -19.26 13.11
CA GLU A 18 -14.06 -19.33 12.69
C GLU A 18 -14.90 -18.11 13.11
N GLN A 19 -14.37 -17.30 14.04
CA GLN A 19 -14.95 -16.00 14.41
C GLN A 19 -14.62 -14.88 13.42
N GLU A 20 -13.62 -15.07 12.54
CA GLU A 20 -13.34 -14.09 11.49
C GLU A 20 -14.48 -14.05 10.45
N PRO A 21 -14.82 -12.87 9.91
CA PRO A 21 -15.95 -12.73 8.99
C PRO A 21 -15.73 -13.54 7.72
N LEU A 22 -16.81 -14.12 7.18
CA LEU A 22 -16.79 -14.64 5.83
C LEU A 22 -16.79 -13.46 4.85
N LEU A 23 -15.78 -13.41 3.98
CA LEU A 23 -15.66 -12.36 2.99
C LEU A 23 -16.42 -12.73 1.72
N HIS A 24 -17.20 -11.79 1.18
CA HIS A 24 -17.81 -11.90 -0.15
C HIS A 24 -16.78 -11.65 -1.25
N VAL A 25 -15.79 -12.54 -1.34
CA VAL A 25 -14.62 -12.42 -2.23
C VAL A 25 -14.99 -12.45 -3.73
N ASP A 26 -16.18 -12.92 -4.07
CA ASP A 26 -16.80 -12.83 -5.40
C ASP A 26 -17.36 -11.44 -5.73
N GLN A 27 -17.59 -10.60 -4.72
CA GLN A 27 -18.08 -9.23 -4.87
C GLN A 27 -16.99 -8.17 -4.77
N ILE A 28 -15.89 -8.48 -4.09
CA ILE A 28 -14.77 -7.56 -3.88
C ILE A 28 -13.84 -7.63 -5.10
N GLN A 29 -13.64 -6.49 -5.78
CA GLN A 29 -12.70 -6.40 -6.90
C GLN A 29 -11.26 -6.80 -6.49
N GLY A 30 -10.61 -7.63 -7.29
CA GLY A 30 -9.44 -8.42 -6.91
C GLY A 30 -8.17 -7.67 -6.55
N ASN A 31 -7.96 -6.46 -7.09
CA ASN A 31 -6.77 -5.68 -6.76
C ASN A 31 -6.80 -5.13 -5.31
N ILE A 32 -7.98 -5.08 -4.67
CA ILE A 32 -8.14 -4.62 -3.29
C ILE A 32 -7.45 -5.61 -2.35
N LEU A 33 -7.99 -6.82 -2.18
CA LEU A 33 -7.51 -7.78 -1.19
C LEU A 33 -6.48 -8.76 -1.75
N GLY A 34 -6.67 -9.25 -2.98
CA GLY A 34 -5.75 -10.20 -3.62
C GLY A 34 -4.48 -9.54 -4.14
N GLY A 35 -4.62 -8.34 -4.73
CA GLY A 35 -3.56 -7.65 -5.45
C GLY A 35 -3.23 -8.35 -6.76
N PHE A 36 -3.16 -7.60 -7.86
CA PHE A 36 -2.87 -8.21 -9.16
C PHE A 36 -1.47 -8.83 -9.23
N ASN A 37 -0.47 -8.19 -8.61
CA ASN A 37 0.91 -8.68 -8.49
C ASN A 37 1.48 -9.21 -9.83
N LYS A 38 1.31 -8.43 -10.89
CA LYS A 38 1.77 -8.74 -12.25
C LYS A 38 2.89 -7.83 -12.69
N ASP A 39 3.73 -8.33 -13.60
CA ASP A 39 4.86 -7.60 -14.16
C ASP A 39 4.45 -6.45 -15.09
N PHE A 40 3.31 -6.61 -15.77
CA PHE A 40 2.81 -5.64 -16.74
C PHE A 40 1.47 -5.08 -16.29
N GLN A 41 1.35 -3.76 -16.19
CA GLN A 41 0.09 -3.07 -15.92
C GLN A 41 -0.14 -1.91 -16.88
N GLN A 42 -1.41 -1.64 -17.18
CA GLN A 42 -1.85 -0.47 -17.93
C GLN A 42 -2.95 0.23 -17.14
N PHE A 43 -2.76 1.53 -16.90
CA PHE A 43 -3.77 2.41 -16.32
C PHE A 43 -4.41 3.22 -17.46
N LEU A 44 -5.74 3.14 -17.59
CA LEU A 44 -6.50 3.90 -18.58
C LEU A 44 -7.46 4.86 -17.85
N PHE A 45 -7.34 6.15 -18.14
CA PHE A 45 -8.08 7.20 -17.46
C PHE A 45 -9.07 7.84 -18.43
N PHE A 46 -10.36 7.81 -18.08
CA PHE A 46 -11.44 8.29 -18.94
C PHE A 46 -12.21 9.45 -18.34
N GLU A 47 -12.65 10.36 -19.21
CA GLU A 47 -13.75 11.29 -18.97
C GLU A 47 -15.05 10.71 -19.51
N ILE A 48 -16.15 10.98 -18.80
CA ILE A 48 -17.51 10.63 -19.20
C ILE A 48 -18.08 11.80 -20.01
N VAL A 49 -18.31 11.54 -21.29
CA VAL A 49 -18.88 12.47 -22.27
C VAL A 49 -20.40 12.31 -22.34
N ASP A 50 -20.89 11.06 -22.36
CA ASP A 50 -22.32 10.73 -22.30
C ASP A 50 -22.57 9.71 -21.18
N PRO A 51 -23.25 10.10 -20.09
CA PRO A 51 -23.47 9.21 -18.97
C PRO A 51 -24.33 7.98 -19.30
N ASN A 52 -25.29 8.06 -20.22
CA ASN A 52 -26.16 6.94 -20.55
C ASN A 52 -25.40 5.87 -21.34
N LEU A 53 -24.60 6.30 -22.33
CA LEU A 53 -23.73 5.39 -23.08
C LEU A 53 -22.62 4.81 -22.19
N ALA A 54 -22.03 5.64 -21.32
CA ALA A 54 -21.01 5.17 -20.37
C ALA A 54 -21.57 4.10 -19.43
N LYS A 55 -22.82 4.24 -18.95
CA LYS A 55 -23.51 3.19 -18.17
C LYS A 55 -23.65 1.88 -18.93
N GLN A 56 -24.05 1.92 -20.20
CA GLN A 56 -24.15 0.73 -21.05
C GLN A 56 -22.81 0.03 -21.19
N TRP A 57 -21.74 0.81 -21.39
CA TRP A 57 -20.38 0.30 -21.43
C TRP A 57 -19.93 -0.31 -20.09
N ILE A 58 -20.20 0.35 -18.97
CA ILE A 58 -19.89 -0.18 -17.62
C ILE A 58 -20.58 -1.53 -17.41
N GLN A 59 -21.85 -1.65 -17.81
CA GLN A 59 -22.56 -2.93 -17.74
C GLN A 59 -21.91 -4.00 -18.62
N SER A 60 -21.49 -3.67 -19.84
CA SER A 60 -20.91 -4.63 -20.78
C SER A 60 -19.55 -5.18 -20.32
N ILE A 61 -18.76 -4.39 -19.58
CA ILE A 61 -17.47 -4.84 -19.03
C ILE A 61 -17.60 -5.44 -17.62
N SER A 62 -18.75 -5.32 -16.95
CA SER A 62 -18.91 -5.72 -15.54
C SER A 62 -18.61 -7.20 -15.27
N SER A 63 -18.83 -8.09 -16.24
CA SER A 63 -18.51 -9.52 -16.16
C SER A 63 -17.02 -9.84 -16.37
N GLN A 64 -16.25 -8.86 -16.82
CA GLN A 64 -14.81 -8.98 -17.08
C GLN A 64 -13.98 -8.42 -15.91
N ILE A 65 -14.64 -7.84 -14.90
CA ILE A 65 -14.00 -7.31 -13.71
C ILE A 65 -13.56 -8.47 -12.81
N SER A 66 -12.26 -8.56 -12.57
CA SER A 66 -11.66 -9.63 -11.79
C SER A 66 -11.94 -9.46 -10.30
N THR A 67 -12.30 -10.55 -9.64
CA THR A 67 -12.69 -10.61 -8.23
C THR A 67 -11.54 -11.06 -7.34
N THR A 68 -11.68 -10.85 -6.02
CA THR A 68 -10.73 -11.36 -5.02
C THR A 68 -10.70 -12.88 -5.04
N GLN A 69 -11.86 -13.53 -5.27
CA GLN A 69 -11.96 -14.97 -5.43
C GLN A 69 -11.02 -15.48 -6.53
N GLU A 70 -11.08 -14.90 -7.73
CA GLU A 70 -10.26 -15.32 -8.87
C GLU A 70 -8.78 -15.06 -8.63
N VAL A 71 -8.43 -13.85 -8.20
CA VAL A 71 -7.04 -13.45 -8.00
C VAL A 71 -6.36 -14.27 -6.90
N VAL A 72 -7.00 -14.46 -5.75
CA VAL A 72 -6.42 -15.24 -4.64
C VAL A 72 -6.33 -16.72 -5.01
N THR A 73 -7.33 -17.27 -5.70
CA THR A 73 -7.29 -18.68 -6.17
C THR A 73 -6.12 -18.90 -7.13
N PHE A 74 -5.92 -17.98 -8.09
CA PHE A 74 -4.79 -18.02 -9.01
C PHE A 74 -3.45 -17.93 -8.26
N ASN A 75 -3.31 -16.96 -7.33
CA ASN A 75 -2.08 -16.77 -6.57
C ASN A 75 -1.72 -18.01 -5.75
N ARG A 76 -2.70 -18.66 -5.10
CA ARG A 76 -2.51 -19.92 -4.37
C ARG A 76 -2.03 -21.04 -5.31
N LEU A 77 -2.63 -21.20 -6.49
CA LEU A 77 -2.21 -22.19 -7.48
C LEU A 77 -0.78 -21.92 -7.98
N TYR A 78 -0.48 -20.66 -8.30
CA TYR A 78 0.84 -20.24 -8.74
C TYR A 78 1.91 -20.58 -7.69
N GLN A 79 1.69 -20.21 -6.43
CA GLN A 79 2.60 -20.51 -5.32
C GLN A 79 2.80 -22.02 -5.11
N MET A 80 1.73 -22.81 -5.18
CA MET A 80 1.81 -24.27 -5.08
C MET A 80 2.65 -24.88 -6.21
N MET A 81 2.47 -24.39 -7.45
CA MET A 81 3.24 -24.86 -8.60
C MET A 81 4.71 -24.45 -8.50
N TRP A 82 4.99 -23.22 -8.08
CA TRP A 82 6.35 -22.74 -7.84
C TRP A 82 7.05 -23.58 -6.79
N ALA A 83 6.44 -23.78 -5.61
CA ALA A 83 7.01 -24.58 -4.53
C ALA A 83 7.32 -26.03 -4.95
N ARG A 84 6.48 -26.62 -5.80
CA ARG A 84 6.68 -27.99 -6.31
C ARG A 84 7.78 -28.07 -7.38
N ARG A 85 7.90 -27.07 -8.25
CA ARG A 85 8.81 -27.10 -9.41
C ARG A 85 10.17 -26.44 -9.13
N GLY A 86 10.25 -25.57 -8.13
CA GLY A 86 11.42 -24.74 -7.85
C GLY A 86 11.62 -23.60 -8.87
N SER A 87 10.64 -23.36 -9.73
CA SER A 87 10.70 -22.37 -10.81
C SER A 87 9.32 -21.85 -11.17
N GLU A 88 9.30 -20.78 -11.95
CA GLU A 88 8.07 -20.17 -12.46
C GLU A 88 7.15 -21.17 -13.20
N PRO A 89 5.85 -21.19 -12.88
CA PRO A 89 4.85 -21.97 -13.62
C PRO A 89 4.70 -21.51 -15.08
N THR A 90 5.30 -22.25 -16.02
CA THR A 90 5.07 -22.01 -17.45
C THR A 90 3.62 -22.23 -17.85
N GLY A 91 3.04 -21.27 -18.60
CA GLY A 91 1.70 -21.32 -19.15
C GLY A 91 0.56 -20.92 -18.21
N LEU A 92 0.85 -20.62 -16.94
CA LEU A 92 -0.13 -20.08 -16.00
C LEU A 92 -0.14 -18.56 -16.09
N ILE A 93 -0.84 -18.04 -17.10
CA ILE A 93 -0.96 -16.60 -17.38
C ILE A 93 -2.38 -16.14 -17.02
N ALA A 94 -2.49 -15.00 -16.33
CA ALA A 94 -3.75 -14.32 -16.11
C ALA A 94 -3.66 -12.85 -16.51
N THR A 95 -4.75 -12.36 -17.11
CA THR A 95 -4.98 -10.94 -17.35
C THR A 95 -6.16 -10.49 -16.50
N TRP A 96 -5.90 -9.57 -15.58
CA TRP A 96 -6.88 -9.04 -14.64
C TRP A 96 -7.31 -7.63 -15.02
N MET A 97 -8.55 -7.27 -14.67
CA MET A 97 -9.10 -5.93 -14.90
C MET A 97 -9.96 -5.47 -13.73
N ASN A 98 -9.73 -4.25 -13.23
CA ASN A 98 -10.55 -3.58 -12.21
C ASN A 98 -10.91 -2.15 -12.65
N ILE A 99 -11.97 -1.60 -12.07
CA ILE A 99 -12.52 -0.28 -12.39
C ILE A 99 -12.82 0.53 -11.12
N ALA A 100 -12.48 1.82 -11.14
CA ALA A 100 -12.75 2.75 -10.06
C ALA A 100 -13.28 4.10 -10.58
N PHE A 101 -14.04 4.82 -9.74
CA PHE A 101 -14.74 6.05 -10.11
C PHE A 101 -14.40 7.20 -9.18
N SER A 102 -14.08 8.38 -9.72
CA SER A 102 -13.96 9.58 -8.90
C SER A 102 -15.35 10.03 -8.44
N TYR A 103 -15.43 10.88 -7.42
CA TYR A 103 -16.71 11.43 -7.01
C TYR A 103 -17.38 12.26 -8.12
N ALA A 104 -16.59 12.94 -8.96
CA ALA A 104 -17.10 13.64 -10.14
C ALA A 104 -17.73 12.67 -11.15
N GLY A 105 -17.11 11.49 -11.36
CA GLY A 105 -17.66 10.44 -12.19
C GLY A 105 -18.98 9.87 -11.63
N LEU A 106 -19.03 9.59 -10.32
CA LEU A 106 -20.26 9.10 -9.70
C LEU A 106 -21.41 10.11 -9.81
N LYS A 107 -21.16 11.42 -9.66
CA LYS A 107 -22.17 12.47 -9.90
C LYS A 107 -22.78 12.44 -11.29
N LYS A 108 -22.04 11.99 -12.31
CA LYS A 108 -22.56 11.84 -13.66
C LYS A 108 -23.36 10.55 -13.83
N LEU A 109 -23.01 9.49 -13.09
CA LEU A 109 -23.53 8.14 -13.31
C LEU A 109 -24.70 7.76 -12.40
N VAL A 110 -24.81 8.28 -11.18
CA VAL A 110 -25.85 7.84 -10.25
C VAL A 110 -26.79 8.97 -9.85
N SER A 111 -27.95 8.63 -9.29
CA SER A 111 -28.89 9.63 -8.79
C SER A 111 -28.34 10.37 -7.57
N GLU A 112 -28.82 11.60 -7.33
CA GLU A 112 -28.52 12.35 -6.09
C GLU A 112 -28.85 11.54 -4.83
N GLU A 113 -29.92 10.76 -4.85
CA GLU A 113 -30.31 9.86 -3.76
C GLU A 113 -29.24 8.79 -3.49
N SER A 114 -28.60 8.26 -4.53
CA SER A 114 -27.51 7.27 -4.39
C SER A 114 -26.22 7.89 -3.87
N LEU A 115 -26.09 9.22 -3.92
CA LEU A 115 -24.91 9.98 -3.48
C LEU A 115 -25.07 10.65 -2.13
N LYS A 116 -26.31 10.74 -1.61
CA LYS A 116 -26.65 11.59 -0.46
C LYS A 116 -25.77 11.30 0.77
N ASP A 117 -25.38 10.04 0.94
CA ASP A 117 -24.64 9.55 2.10
C ASP A 117 -23.12 9.69 1.93
N PHE A 118 -22.62 9.96 0.71
CA PHE A 118 -21.22 10.32 0.55
C PHE A 118 -20.93 11.65 1.25
N SER A 119 -19.96 11.65 2.16
CA SER A 119 -19.57 12.85 2.89
C SER A 119 -19.06 13.93 1.93
N LYS A 120 -19.89 14.95 1.66
CA LYS A 120 -19.62 16.04 0.71
C LYS A 120 -18.37 16.86 1.06
N ASN A 121 -17.98 16.85 2.33
CA ASN A 121 -16.77 17.51 2.85
C ASN A 121 -15.60 16.54 3.10
N GLY A 122 -15.80 15.24 2.85
CA GLY A 122 -14.78 14.21 2.96
C GLY A 122 -13.75 14.27 1.83
N PRO A 123 -12.57 13.62 1.99
CA PRO A 123 -11.52 13.65 0.98
C PRO A 123 -11.99 13.20 -0.41
N PHE A 124 -12.71 12.08 -0.48
CA PHE A 124 -13.22 11.51 -1.73
C PHE A 124 -14.09 12.51 -2.51
N ALA A 125 -15.07 13.14 -1.85
CA ALA A 125 -15.96 14.09 -2.51
C ALA A 125 -15.26 15.40 -2.92
N LEU A 126 -14.25 15.82 -2.14
CA LEU A 126 -13.47 17.02 -2.45
C LEU A 126 -12.48 16.80 -3.61
N GLY A 127 -12.00 15.57 -3.80
CA GLY A 127 -10.97 15.21 -4.76
C GLY A 127 -9.56 15.61 -4.31
N MET A 128 -8.55 14.90 -4.82
CA MET A 128 -7.17 15.05 -4.36
C MET A 128 -6.60 16.42 -4.65
N LYS A 129 -6.91 17.02 -5.80
CA LYS A 129 -6.45 18.38 -6.16
C LYS A 129 -6.75 19.40 -5.06
N LYS A 130 -7.97 19.41 -4.51
CA LYS A 130 -8.35 20.31 -3.41
C LYS A 130 -7.68 19.96 -2.09
N ARG A 131 -7.19 18.73 -1.95
CA ARG A 131 -6.53 18.20 -0.76
C ARG A 131 -5.00 18.26 -0.86
N SER A 132 -4.43 18.50 -2.03
CA SER A 132 -2.99 18.57 -2.33
C SER A 132 -2.20 19.43 -1.34
N GLY A 133 -2.72 20.61 -1.00
CA GLY A 133 -2.09 21.50 -0.01
C GLY A 133 -2.01 20.92 1.41
N LYS A 134 -2.87 19.94 1.76
CA LYS A 134 -2.77 19.15 3.00
C LYS A 134 -1.79 17.99 2.89
N LEU A 135 -1.52 17.51 1.68
CA LEU A 135 -0.52 16.47 1.40
C LEU A 135 0.91 17.03 1.37
N GLY A 136 1.06 18.36 1.37
CA GLY A 136 2.36 19.02 1.25
C GLY A 136 2.78 19.30 -0.19
N ASP A 137 1.90 19.02 -1.17
CA ASP A 137 2.21 19.21 -2.59
C ASP A 137 2.62 20.66 -2.89
N PRO A 138 3.57 20.88 -3.81
CA PRO A 138 4.07 22.22 -4.15
C PRO A 138 2.98 23.24 -4.45
N ARG A 139 3.04 24.42 -3.81
CA ARG A 139 2.10 25.54 -4.01
C ARG A 139 2.50 26.50 -5.13
N ASP A 140 3.79 26.58 -5.45
CA ASP A 140 4.27 27.37 -6.56
C ASP A 140 3.79 26.78 -7.90
N GLN A 141 3.05 27.57 -8.67
CA GLN A 141 2.45 27.14 -9.94
C GLN A 141 3.48 26.84 -11.03
N THR A 142 4.72 27.31 -10.91
CA THR A 142 5.78 27.00 -11.87
C THR A 142 6.43 25.65 -11.63
N SER A 143 6.20 25.08 -10.45
CA SER A 143 6.81 23.82 -10.04
C SER A 143 6.10 22.61 -10.63
N GLU A 144 6.88 21.64 -11.10
CA GLU A 144 6.38 20.39 -11.70
C GLU A 144 5.35 19.68 -10.81
N GLY A 145 5.62 19.62 -9.50
CA GLY A 145 4.75 18.93 -8.55
C GLY A 145 3.42 19.63 -8.21
N ASN A 146 3.19 20.84 -8.73
CA ASN A 146 1.97 21.59 -8.46
C ASN A 146 0.76 20.98 -9.19
N PRO A 147 -0.43 20.93 -8.56
CA PRO A 147 -1.63 20.37 -9.19
C PRO A 147 -2.04 20.97 -10.55
N LYS A 148 -1.65 22.22 -10.83
CA LYS A 148 -1.87 22.85 -12.13
C LYS A 148 -1.14 22.14 -13.28
N ASN A 149 0.02 21.53 -12.96
CA ASN A 149 0.90 20.88 -13.91
C ASN A 149 0.74 19.34 -13.91
N TRP A 150 -0.19 18.82 -13.11
CA TRP A 150 -0.43 17.38 -13.05
C TRP A 150 -0.98 16.84 -14.36
N VAL A 151 -0.44 15.69 -14.77
CA VAL A 151 -0.90 14.96 -15.96
C VAL A 151 -2.21 14.20 -15.69
N ILE A 152 -2.46 13.84 -14.41
CA ILE A 152 -3.69 13.18 -13.92
C ILE A 152 -4.23 13.97 -12.72
N GLY A 153 -5.53 14.26 -12.70
CA GLY A 153 -6.23 14.93 -11.59
C GLY A 153 -5.95 16.44 -11.47
N GLY A 154 -5.26 17.03 -12.45
CA GLY A 154 -4.97 18.47 -12.49
C GLY A 154 -6.09 19.30 -13.11
N ASP A 155 -5.85 20.61 -13.29
CA ASP A 155 -6.80 21.56 -13.89
C ASP A 155 -7.25 21.17 -15.30
N ALA A 156 -6.31 20.66 -16.10
CA ALA A 156 -6.54 20.30 -17.49
C ALA A 156 -7.11 18.87 -17.66
N ASN A 157 -6.87 17.97 -16.70
CA ASN A 157 -7.13 16.54 -16.82
C ASN A 157 -7.66 15.99 -15.49
N SER A 158 -8.98 15.83 -15.33
CA SER A 158 -9.60 15.30 -14.11
C SER A 158 -10.41 14.02 -14.40
N PRO A 159 -9.74 12.89 -14.68
CA PRO A 159 -10.41 11.68 -15.14
C PRO A 159 -11.36 11.09 -14.11
N GLU A 160 -12.52 10.68 -14.59
CA GLU A 160 -13.69 10.26 -13.81
C GLU A 160 -13.75 8.75 -13.61
N ILE A 161 -13.14 8.00 -14.53
CA ILE A 161 -13.04 6.55 -14.47
C ILE A 161 -11.57 6.16 -14.63
N LEU A 162 -11.12 5.23 -13.80
CA LEU A 162 -9.85 4.53 -13.93
C LEU A 162 -10.11 3.05 -14.20
N LEU A 163 -9.53 2.52 -15.27
CA LEU A 163 -9.33 1.09 -15.47
C LEU A 163 -7.89 0.70 -15.15
N ILE A 164 -7.73 -0.38 -14.38
CA ILE A 164 -6.45 -1.02 -14.08
C ILE A 164 -6.46 -2.38 -14.77
N ILE A 165 -5.57 -2.59 -15.73
CA ILE A 165 -5.42 -3.87 -16.44
C ILE A 165 -4.02 -4.39 -16.14
N ALA A 166 -3.89 -5.66 -15.76
CA ALA A 166 -2.62 -6.26 -15.37
C ALA A 166 -2.47 -7.65 -15.97
N SER A 167 -1.27 -8.03 -16.42
CA SER A 167 -1.03 -9.35 -16.98
C SER A 167 0.38 -9.88 -16.68
N ASP A 168 0.53 -11.20 -16.60
CA ASP A 168 1.87 -11.84 -16.60
C ASP A 168 2.56 -11.72 -17.98
N SER A 169 1.80 -11.39 -19.03
CA SER A 169 2.31 -11.30 -20.39
C SER A 169 2.02 -9.94 -21.00
N GLU A 170 3.06 -9.26 -21.47
CA GLU A 170 2.92 -7.99 -22.21
C GLU A 170 2.03 -8.13 -23.44
N LEU A 171 2.14 -9.24 -24.18
CA LEU A 171 1.31 -9.52 -25.35
C LEU A 171 -0.19 -9.62 -24.99
N GLU A 172 -0.52 -10.32 -23.91
CA GLU A 172 -1.93 -10.47 -23.48
C GLU A 172 -2.47 -9.18 -22.87
N LEU A 173 -1.63 -8.39 -22.20
CA LEU A 173 -1.96 -7.03 -21.76
C LEU A 173 -2.31 -6.16 -22.97
N ASP A 174 -1.43 -6.11 -23.98
CA ASP A 174 -1.62 -5.26 -25.16
C ASP A 174 -2.89 -5.63 -25.91
N LYS A 175 -3.16 -6.92 -26.12
CA LYS A 175 -4.43 -7.38 -26.71
C LYS A 175 -5.63 -6.86 -25.92
N LYS A 176 -5.61 -6.98 -24.59
CA LYS A 176 -6.73 -6.56 -23.74
C LYS A 176 -6.91 -5.04 -23.75
N VAL A 177 -5.81 -4.29 -23.68
CA VAL A 177 -5.83 -2.82 -23.76
C VAL A 177 -6.40 -2.35 -25.10
N GLN A 178 -5.99 -2.95 -26.22
CA GLN A 178 -6.52 -2.60 -27.54
C GLN A 178 -8.01 -2.95 -27.69
N GLU A 179 -8.44 -4.10 -27.15
CA GLU A 179 -9.86 -4.49 -27.09
C GLU A 179 -10.68 -3.44 -26.32
N ILE A 180 -10.22 -3.04 -25.14
CA ILE A 180 -10.90 -2.02 -24.32
C ILE A 180 -10.94 -0.68 -25.06
N LYS A 181 -9.81 -0.19 -25.56
CA LYS A 181 -9.72 1.09 -26.28
C LYS A 181 -10.67 1.16 -27.48
N LYS A 182 -10.78 0.06 -28.24
CA LYS A 182 -11.70 -0.03 -29.38
C LYS A 182 -13.16 0.11 -28.97
N ASN A 183 -13.51 -0.35 -27.77
CA ASN A 183 -14.87 -0.37 -27.25
C ASN A 183 -15.17 0.76 -26.25
N SER A 184 -14.21 1.65 -25.95
CA SER A 184 -14.34 2.75 -24.98
C SER A 184 -14.11 4.10 -25.65
N THR A 185 -14.88 4.38 -26.71
CA THR A 185 -14.77 5.60 -27.52
C THR A 185 -15.86 6.61 -27.14
N ILE A 186 -15.87 7.76 -27.84
CA ILE A 186 -16.92 8.78 -27.67
C ILE A 186 -18.31 8.20 -27.98
N GLU A 187 -18.39 7.23 -28.89
CA GLU A 187 -19.64 6.50 -29.21
C GLU A 187 -20.12 5.61 -28.06
N SER A 188 -19.23 5.28 -27.12
CA SER A 188 -19.56 4.61 -25.85
C SER A 188 -19.68 5.58 -24.67
N GLY A 189 -19.73 6.90 -24.96
CA GLY A 189 -19.84 7.95 -23.96
C GLY A 189 -18.55 8.24 -23.19
N LEU A 190 -17.41 7.75 -23.67
CA LEU A 190 -16.12 7.86 -22.97
C LEU A 190 -15.06 8.55 -23.82
N LYS A 191 -14.14 9.25 -23.16
CA LYS A 191 -12.94 9.80 -23.80
C LYS A 191 -11.73 9.39 -22.97
N LEU A 192 -10.82 8.62 -23.57
CA LEU A 192 -9.52 8.35 -22.97
C LEU A 192 -8.72 9.66 -22.94
N VAL A 193 -8.34 10.12 -21.75
CA VAL A 193 -7.62 11.39 -21.56
C VAL A 193 -6.18 11.21 -21.13
N TYR A 194 -5.86 10.08 -20.52
CA TYR A 194 -4.50 9.74 -20.14
C TYR A 194 -4.34 8.22 -20.04
N GLU A 195 -3.10 7.77 -20.22
CA GLU A 195 -2.71 6.39 -19.95
C GLU A 195 -1.29 6.31 -19.43
N GLU A 196 -1.02 5.34 -18.57
CA GLU A 196 0.30 5.10 -18.00
C GLU A 196 0.60 3.60 -18.01
N ALA A 197 1.81 3.26 -18.45
CA ALA A 197 2.29 1.89 -18.45
C ALA A 197 3.10 1.63 -17.17
N GLY A 198 2.63 0.70 -16.35
CA GLY A 198 3.36 0.17 -15.21
C GLY A 198 4.16 -1.07 -15.62
N ARG A 199 5.43 -1.14 -15.24
CA ARG A 199 6.30 -2.28 -15.50
C ARG A 199 7.14 -2.60 -14.27
N ASN A 200 7.19 -3.86 -13.88
CA ASN A 200 8.25 -4.33 -13.01
C ASN A 200 9.61 -4.12 -13.69
N ARG A 201 10.62 -3.79 -12.88
CA ARG A 201 11.98 -3.60 -13.37
C ARG A 201 12.59 -4.95 -13.75
N ASN A 202 12.72 -5.22 -15.06
CA ASN A 202 13.35 -6.47 -15.53
C ASN A 202 14.82 -6.61 -15.08
N ASP A 203 15.51 -5.49 -14.91
CA ASP A 203 16.89 -5.47 -14.42
C ASP A 203 17.00 -5.74 -12.91
N LEU A 204 15.93 -5.44 -12.16
CA LEU A 204 15.89 -5.62 -10.71
C LEU A 204 14.45 -5.86 -10.21
N PRO A 205 13.89 -7.06 -10.43
CA PRO A 205 12.48 -7.34 -10.15
C PRO A 205 12.09 -7.06 -8.69
N GLY A 206 10.91 -6.50 -8.49
CA GLY A 206 10.40 -6.12 -7.17
C GLY A 206 11.07 -4.90 -6.53
N HIS A 207 11.92 -4.16 -7.25
CA HIS A 207 12.54 -2.93 -6.76
C HIS A 207 11.92 -1.69 -7.41
N GLU A 208 11.88 -0.59 -6.66
CA GLU A 208 11.51 0.74 -7.19
C GLU A 208 12.73 1.44 -7.85
N HIS A 209 12.56 2.66 -8.38
CA HIS A 209 13.60 3.29 -9.22
C HIS A 209 14.83 3.79 -8.47
N PHE A 210 14.75 4.08 -7.17
CA PHE A 210 15.95 4.34 -6.37
C PHE A 210 16.79 3.07 -6.16
N GLY A 211 16.22 1.89 -6.36
CA GLY A 211 16.92 0.60 -6.28
C GLY A 211 16.68 -0.16 -4.98
N PHE A 212 15.61 0.16 -4.23
CA PHE A 212 15.21 -0.56 -3.02
C PHE A 212 14.08 -1.54 -3.32
N ARG A 213 14.17 -2.74 -2.74
CA ARG A 213 13.10 -3.74 -2.82
C ARG A 213 11.84 -3.22 -2.14
N ASP A 214 10.74 -3.20 -2.89
CA ASP A 214 9.42 -2.79 -2.41
C ASP A 214 8.48 -4.01 -2.26
N GLY A 215 7.27 -3.78 -1.78
CA GLY A 215 6.23 -4.81 -1.63
C GLY A 215 6.41 -5.75 -0.42
N ILE A 216 7.50 -5.63 0.35
CA ILE A 216 7.83 -6.55 1.46
C ILE A 216 6.78 -6.50 2.59
N SER A 217 6.50 -5.30 3.13
CA SER A 217 5.63 -5.16 4.31
C SER A 217 4.23 -4.72 3.89
N GLN A 218 3.29 -5.65 3.97
CA GLN A 218 1.84 -5.41 3.84
C GLN A 218 1.12 -5.83 5.14
N PRO A 219 -0.08 -5.31 5.44
CA PRO A 219 -0.92 -5.87 6.48
C PRO A 219 -1.52 -7.21 6.03
N ALA A 220 -1.52 -8.21 6.92
CA ALA A 220 -2.25 -9.45 6.71
C ALA A 220 -3.73 -9.20 7.00
N VAL A 221 -4.60 -9.39 6.01
CA VAL A 221 -6.03 -9.11 6.18
C VAL A 221 -6.72 -10.34 6.79
N ARG A 222 -7.48 -10.11 7.87
CA ARG A 222 -8.35 -11.13 8.47
C ARG A 222 -9.55 -11.42 7.58
N GLY A 223 -10.10 -12.62 7.72
CA GLY A 223 -11.32 -13.04 7.07
C GLY A 223 -11.20 -14.46 6.51
N ARG A 224 -12.33 -15.16 6.54
CA ARG A 224 -12.48 -16.46 5.90
C ARG A 224 -12.72 -16.25 4.41
N PHE A 225 -11.99 -17.00 3.61
CA PHE A 225 -12.07 -16.99 2.15
C PHE A 225 -13.28 -17.80 1.66
N SER A 226 -13.63 -18.87 2.37
CA SER A 226 -14.82 -19.68 2.10
C SER A 226 -15.44 -20.20 3.40
N THR A 227 -16.55 -20.94 3.29
CA THR A 227 -17.18 -21.62 4.42
C THR A 227 -16.43 -22.88 4.85
N ALA A 228 -15.40 -23.31 4.10
CA ALA A 228 -14.57 -24.43 4.49
C ALA A 228 -13.71 -24.06 5.71
N SER A 229 -13.68 -24.94 6.71
CA SER A 229 -12.96 -24.66 7.95
C SER A 229 -11.48 -24.45 7.70
N GLY A 230 -10.93 -23.38 8.28
CA GLY A 230 -9.53 -22.98 8.14
C GLY A 230 -9.13 -22.39 6.78
N ASP A 231 -10.07 -22.20 5.84
CA ASP A 231 -9.79 -21.53 4.57
C ASP A 231 -9.81 -20.00 4.75
N MET A 232 -8.66 -19.45 5.16
CA MET A 232 -8.47 -18.02 5.47
C MET A 232 -7.98 -17.24 4.25
N LEU A 233 -8.39 -15.98 4.09
CA LEU A 233 -7.90 -15.09 3.03
C LEU A 233 -6.37 -15.01 3.05
N THR A 234 -5.79 -14.61 4.18
CA THR A 234 -4.35 -14.64 4.41
C THR A 234 -3.97 -15.91 5.13
N LYS A 235 -2.98 -16.62 4.59
CA LYS A 235 -2.46 -17.87 5.17
C LYS A 235 -1.89 -17.60 6.58
N ARG A 236 -2.12 -18.53 7.51
CA ARG A 236 -1.61 -18.48 8.89
C ARG A 236 -0.40 -19.40 9.02
N TRP A 237 0.77 -18.84 9.30
CA TRP A 237 2.03 -19.57 9.47
C TRP A 237 2.44 -19.74 10.93
N ILE A 238 1.90 -18.91 11.84
CA ILE A 238 2.18 -19.02 13.27
C ILE A 238 1.51 -20.27 13.86
N ASP A 239 2.21 -20.99 14.72
CA ASP A 239 1.66 -22.14 15.43
C ASP A 239 0.53 -21.68 16.37
N PRO A 240 -0.64 -22.35 16.41
CA PRO A 240 -1.75 -21.93 17.28
C PRO A 240 -1.47 -21.92 18.78
N SER A 241 -0.38 -22.55 19.25
CA SER A 241 0.10 -22.47 20.63
C SER A 241 0.98 -21.26 20.92
N ASP A 242 1.42 -20.52 19.90
CA ASP A 242 2.19 -19.29 20.08
C ASP A 242 1.27 -18.10 20.35
N LYS A 243 1.68 -17.20 21.24
CA LYS A 243 0.96 -15.96 21.55
C LYS A 243 0.77 -15.05 20.33
N ALA A 244 1.67 -15.10 19.35
CA ALA A 244 1.61 -14.30 18.14
C ALA A 244 0.53 -14.79 17.15
N PHE A 245 -0.05 -15.97 17.36
CA PHE A 245 -1.07 -16.55 16.48
C PHE A 245 -2.28 -15.62 16.29
N LEU A 246 -2.65 -14.87 17.33
CA LEU A 246 -3.75 -13.93 17.28
C LEU A 246 -3.36 -12.57 16.73
N THR A 247 -2.07 -12.26 16.53
CA THR A 247 -1.61 -10.90 16.18
C THR A 247 -0.90 -10.84 14.84
N ASP A 248 -0.37 -11.96 14.35
CA ASP A 248 0.51 -12.03 13.19
C ASP A 248 0.11 -13.23 12.31
N ALA A 249 0.11 -13.05 10.98
CA ALA A 249 -0.04 -14.16 10.05
C ALA A 249 1.28 -14.90 9.84
N GLU A 250 2.37 -14.14 9.85
CA GLU A 250 3.76 -14.53 9.68
C GLU A 250 4.61 -13.59 10.57
N PRO A 251 5.82 -13.96 11.02
CA PRO A 251 6.59 -13.11 11.93
C PRO A 251 6.74 -11.66 11.45
N GLY A 252 6.09 -10.73 12.15
CA GLY A 252 6.08 -9.28 11.84
C GLY A 252 5.03 -8.84 10.82
N GLU A 253 4.28 -9.76 10.21
CA GLU A 253 3.13 -9.45 9.35
C GLU A 253 1.85 -9.39 10.18
N LYS A 254 1.57 -8.19 10.73
CA LYS A 254 0.43 -7.96 11.63
C LYS A 254 -0.92 -8.19 10.96
N LEU A 255 -1.80 -8.83 11.72
CA LEU A 255 -3.18 -9.07 11.37
C LEU A 255 -4.06 -7.85 11.58
N VAL A 256 -4.83 -7.49 10.56
CA VAL A 256 -5.70 -6.32 10.56
C VAL A 256 -7.10 -6.73 10.11
N TRP A 257 -8.11 -6.20 10.80
CA TRP A 257 -9.50 -6.45 10.45
C TRP A 257 -9.86 -5.85 9.08
N PRO A 258 -10.65 -6.56 8.24
CA PRO A 258 -10.90 -6.19 6.85
C PRO A 258 -11.64 -4.85 6.68
N GLY A 259 -12.36 -4.38 7.71
CA GLY A 259 -13.04 -3.07 7.71
C GLY A 259 -12.11 -1.86 7.56
N GLU A 260 -10.79 -2.03 7.74
CA GLU A 260 -9.80 -0.99 7.40
C GLU A 260 -9.60 -0.82 5.89
N PHE A 261 -9.98 -1.82 5.10
CA PHE A 261 -9.70 -1.87 3.65
C PHE A 261 -10.96 -2.01 2.79
N VAL A 262 -12.00 -2.65 3.30
CA VAL A 262 -13.25 -2.93 2.57
C VAL A 262 -14.46 -2.57 3.44
N PHE A 263 -15.42 -1.84 2.87
CA PHE A 263 -16.66 -1.48 3.56
C PHE A 263 -17.55 -2.69 3.83
N GLY A 264 -18.27 -2.67 4.96
CA GLY A 264 -19.23 -3.71 5.34
C GLY A 264 -18.66 -4.81 6.22
N TYR A 265 -17.43 -4.63 6.72
CA TYR A 265 -16.77 -5.61 7.57
C TYR A 265 -16.30 -4.97 8.88
N PRO A 266 -16.11 -5.78 9.94
CA PRO A 266 -15.63 -5.28 11.21
C PRO A 266 -14.30 -4.53 11.07
N SER A 267 -14.17 -3.38 11.75
CA SER A 267 -12.99 -2.52 11.71
C SER A 267 -12.05 -2.79 12.87
N GLN A 268 -10.84 -2.25 12.80
CA GLN A 268 -9.84 -2.40 13.84
C GLN A 268 -10.24 -1.60 15.09
N ASN A 269 -10.15 -2.22 16.26
CA ASN A 269 -10.20 -1.52 17.54
C ASN A 269 -8.81 -0.97 17.87
N ASP A 270 -8.76 0.28 18.34
CA ASP A 270 -7.53 0.99 18.66
C ASP A 270 -7.05 0.75 20.10
N GLN A 271 -7.76 -0.05 20.90
CA GLN A 271 -7.44 -0.38 22.29
C GLN A 271 -7.33 -1.90 22.56
N SER A 272 -7.86 -2.75 21.69
CA SER A 272 -7.82 -4.22 21.86
C SER A 272 -7.72 -4.97 20.54
N LEU A 273 -7.58 -6.30 20.62
CA LEU A 273 -7.60 -7.19 19.46
C LEU A 273 -9.02 -7.44 18.93
N ASP A 274 -10.04 -7.24 19.75
CA ASP A 274 -11.43 -7.47 19.38
C ASP A 274 -11.84 -6.51 18.26
N PRO A 275 -12.61 -6.96 17.26
CA PRO A 275 -13.06 -6.07 16.21
C PRO A 275 -14.11 -5.08 16.73
N VAL A 276 -14.25 -3.96 16.04
CA VAL A 276 -15.45 -3.11 16.15
C VAL A 276 -16.43 -3.58 15.07
N PRO A 277 -17.60 -4.12 15.42
CA PRO A 277 -18.63 -4.48 14.44
C PRO A 277 -19.02 -3.27 13.58
N VAL A 278 -19.41 -3.54 12.33
CA VAL A 278 -19.87 -2.52 11.38
C VAL A 278 -21.16 -3.04 10.77
N GLU A 279 -22.25 -2.32 11.01
CA GLU A 279 -23.56 -2.59 10.43
C GLU A 279 -23.84 -1.63 9.26
N ASN A 280 -24.92 -1.89 8.51
CA ASN A 280 -25.26 -1.07 7.34
C ASN A 280 -25.52 0.39 7.71
N GLU A 281 -26.10 0.66 8.87
CA GLU A 281 -26.39 2.01 9.37
C GLU A 281 -25.11 2.81 9.65
N ASP A 282 -24.00 2.13 9.97
CA ASP A 282 -22.72 2.77 10.22
C ASP A 282 -22.10 3.34 8.94
N LEU A 283 -22.40 2.78 7.76
CA LEU A 283 -21.81 3.22 6.49
C LEU A 283 -22.13 4.70 6.22
N PRO A 284 -23.39 5.15 6.22
CA PRO A 284 -23.69 6.58 6.10
C PRO A 284 -23.19 7.40 7.29
N ILE A 285 -23.40 6.92 8.52
CA ILE A 285 -23.23 7.73 9.74
C ILE A 285 -21.75 7.93 10.10
N LYS A 286 -20.97 6.85 10.09
CA LYS A 286 -19.58 6.82 10.55
C LYS A 286 -18.59 6.96 9.40
N TYR A 287 -18.86 6.31 8.28
CA TYR A 287 -17.92 6.29 7.13
C TYR A 287 -18.27 7.32 6.06
N GLY A 288 -19.48 7.89 6.08
CA GLY A 288 -19.94 8.86 5.09
C GLY A 288 -19.93 8.26 3.69
N VAL A 289 -20.48 7.04 3.56
CA VAL A 289 -20.69 6.32 2.30
C VAL A 289 -22.07 5.65 2.31
N PRO A 290 -22.73 5.48 1.16
CA PRO A 290 -24.01 4.77 1.10
C PRO A 290 -23.86 3.27 1.36
N VAL A 291 -24.95 2.61 1.76
CA VAL A 291 -24.96 1.15 2.04
C VAL A 291 -24.50 0.31 0.84
N TRP A 292 -24.80 0.76 -0.39
CA TRP A 292 -24.36 0.05 -1.60
C TRP A 292 -22.83 0.09 -1.81
N ALA A 293 -22.09 0.89 -1.01
CA ALA A 293 -20.63 0.90 -1.01
C ALA A 293 -20.02 -0.36 -0.36
N ASN A 294 -20.82 -1.22 0.28
CA ASN A 294 -20.42 -2.53 0.77
C ASN A 294 -19.58 -3.30 -0.25
N ASN A 295 -18.55 -4.01 0.22
CA ASN A 295 -17.57 -4.73 -0.59
C ASN A 295 -16.72 -3.86 -1.52
N GLY A 296 -16.85 -2.53 -1.44
CA GLY A 296 -15.99 -1.56 -2.11
C GLY A 296 -14.88 -1.03 -1.21
N SER A 297 -14.00 -0.23 -1.81
CA SER A 297 -12.87 0.42 -1.12
C SER A 297 -12.58 1.78 -1.73
N PHE A 298 -12.06 2.73 -0.96
CA PHE A 298 -11.44 3.91 -1.55
C PHE A 298 -10.05 3.55 -2.08
N LEU A 299 -9.77 4.02 -3.28
CA LEU A 299 -8.48 3.89 -3.95
C LEU A 299 -7.82 5.26 -4.07
N VAL A 300 -6.62 5.40 -3.53
CA VAL A 300 -5.75 6.56 -3.75
C VAL A 300 -4.82 6.23 -4.90
N VAL A 301 -4.70 7.14 -5.87
CA VAL A 301 -3.75 7.02 -6.99
C VAL A 301 -2.84 8.24 -6.99
N ARG A 302 -1.52 8.01 -7.04
CA ARG A 302 -0.50 9.05 -7.16
C ARG A 302 0.50 8.65 -8.23
N ARG A 303 0.77 9.56 -9.16
CA ARG A 303 1.88 9.45 -10.10
C ARG A 303 3.08 10.19 -9.51
N LEU A 304 4.01 9.43 -8.97
CA LEU A 304 5.16 9.96 -8.23
C LEU A 304 6.42 9.82 -9.09
N ARG A 305 6.86 10.91 -9.74
CA ARG A 305 8.12 10.92 -10.48
C ARG A 305 9.29 10.84 -9.51
N GLN A 306 10.32 10.06 -9.84
CA GLN A 306 11.50 9.85 -9.00
C GLN A 306 12.75 10.41 -9.68
N ASP A 307 13.41 11.36 -9.02
CA ASP A 307 14.72 11.89 -9.41
C ASP A 307 15.85 10.98 -8.89
N VAL A 308 16.07 9.88 -9.61
CA VAL A 308 17.06 8.85 -9.25
C VAL A 308 18.48 9.40 -9.22
N ALA A 309 18.82 10.28 -10.17
CA ALA A 309 20.13 10.92 -10.22
C ALA A 309 20.32 11.83 -9.01
N GLY A 310 19.37 12.75 -8.77
CA GLY A 310 19.42 13.67 -7.65
C GLY A 310 19.47 12.98 -6.29
N PHE A 311 18.76 11.86 -6.13
CA PHE A 311 18.82 11.03 -4.92
C PHE A 311 20.22 10.46 -4.68
N TRP A 312 20.79 9.74 -5.66
CA TRP A 312 22.08 9.09 -5.46
C TRP A 312 23.25 10.08 -5.40
N GLU A 313 23.19 11.20 -6.10
CA GLU A 313 24.14 12.31 -5.95
C GLU A 313 24.13 12.86 -4.52
N PHE A 314 22.94 13.11 -3.98
CA PHE A 314 22.78 13.57 -2.59
C PHE A 314 23.34 12.55 -1.60
N VAL A 315 23.01 11.26 -1.79
CA VAL A 315 23.52 10.17 -0.95
C VAL A 315 25.04 10.10 -0.97
N LEU A 316 25.69 10.19 -2.15
CA LEU A 316 27.14 10.19 -2.26
C LEU A 316 27.80 11.38 -1.56
N GLU A 317 27.24 12.58 -1.76
CA GLU A 317 27.74 13.81 -1.14
C GLU A 317 27.71 13.68 0.40
N LYS A 318 26.55 13.35 0.97
CA LYS A 318 26.39 13.25 2.43
C LYS A 318 27.11 12.07 3.03
N ALA A 319 27.19 10.94 2.33
CA ALA A 319 28.00 9.81 2.77
C ALA A 319 29.49 10.19 2.88
N LYS A 320 30.02 10.95 1.91
CA LYS A 320 31.40 11.45 1.96
C LYS A 320 31.62 12.43 3.11
N GLU A 321 30.73 13.39 3.31
CA GLU A 321 30.80 14.36 4.42
C GLU A 321 30.81 13.66 5.80
N LEU A 322 30.05 12.57 5.93
CA LEU A 322 29.88 11.84 7.18
C LEU A 322 30.85 10.67 7.36
N ASN A 323 31.72 10.41 6.39
CA ASN A 323 32.58 9.23 6.34
C ASN A 323 31.78 7.91 6.52
N MET A 324 30.66 7.80 5.80
CA MET A 324 29.74 6.67 5.81
C MET A 324 29.72 5.98 4.43
N CYS A 325 29.40 4.68 4.40
CA CYS A 325 29.09 4.00 3.14
C CYS A 325 27.85 4.64 2.47
N PRO A 326 27.89 5.00 1.17
CA PRO A 326 26.74 5.56 0.45
C PRO A 326 25.49 4.69 0.56
N THR A 327 25.63 3.37 0.40
CA THR A 327 24.50 2.44 0.51
C THR A 327 23.90 2.45 1.92
N LEU A 328 24.71 2.57 2.97
CA LEU A 328 24.22 2.69 4.34
C LEU A 328 23.48 4.02 4.56
N MET A 329 23.93 5.12 3.95
CA MET A 329 23.24 6.40 4.03
C MET A 329 21.83 6.34 3.39
N GLY A 330 21.72 5.81 2.17
CA GLY A 330 20.42 5.55 1.54
C GLY A 330 19.56 4.57 2.34
N THR A 331 20.17 3.51 2.89
CA THR A 331 19.52 2.54 3.77
C THR A 331 18.97 3.20 5.03
N LYS A 332 19.67 4.17 5.62
CA LYS A 332 19.17 4.93 6.78
C LYS A 332 17.98 5.80 6.43
N MET A 333 17.94 6.36 5.21
CA MET A 333 16.79 7.14 4.74
C MET A 333 15.54 6.26 4.53
N VAL A 334 15.71 5.02 4.04
CA VAL A 334 14.60 4.11 3.75
C VAL A 334 14.20 3.26 4.96
N GLY A 335 15.17 2.73 5.70
CA GLY A 335 15.05 1.77 6.80
C GLY A 335 15.26 0.30 6.39
N ARG A 336 15.50 0.04 5.10
CA ARG A 336 15.93 -1.26 4.55
C ARG A 336 17.09 -1.05 3.59
N TRP A 337 17.95 -2.05 3.51
CA TRP A 337 18.96 -2.11 2.46
C TRP A 337 18.31 -2.27 1.09
N PRO A 338 19.02 -1.95 -0.01
CA PRO A 338 18.53 -2.18 -1.38
C PRO A 338 17.96 -3.59 -1.59
N SER A 339 18.61 -4.63 -1.06
CA SER A 339 18.15 -6.02 -1.09
C SER A 339 16.75 -6.25 -0.50
N GLY A 340 16.33 -5.40 0.45
CA GLY A 340 15.16 -5.57 1.30
C GLY A 340 15.48 -5.93 2.75
N ALA A 341 16.73 -6.25 3.11
CA ALA A 341 17.10 -6.58 4.49
C ALA A 341 16.78 -5.41 5.44
N PRO A 342 16.06 -5.62 6.55
CA PRO A 342 15.73 -4.52 7.46
C PRO A 342 16.94 -4.11 8.29
N LEU A 343 17.16 -2.79 8.39
CA LEU A 343 18.26 -2.21 9.16
C LEU A 343 18.21 -2.62 10.65
N MET A 344 17.01 -2.93 11.15
CA MET A 344 16.79 -3.43 12.52
C MET A 344 17.39 -4.81 12.80
N ARG A 345 17.61 -5.63 11.76
CA ARG A 345 18.21 -6.97 11.89
C ARG A 345 19.61 -7.07 11.29
N SER A 346 19.93 -6.17 10.36
CA SER A 346 21.26 -6.04 9.76
C SER A 346 21.74 -4.58 9.80
N PRO A 347 22.23 -4.08 10.95
CA PRO A 347 22.49 -2.65 11.13
C PRO A 347 23.73 -2.12 10.40
N GLU A 348 24.73 -2.97 10.15
CA GLU A 348 26.04 -2.55 9.65
C GLU A 348 26.25 -2.85 8.15
N THR A 349 25.70 -3.96 7.66
CA THR A 349 25.93 -4.44 6.29
C THR A 349 24.66 -5.03 5.69
N ASP A 350 24.56 -5.03 4.36
CA ASP A 350 23.47 -5.67 3.66
C ASP A 350 23.53 -7.21 3.84
N ASN A 351 22.37 -7.86 3.85
CA ASN A 351 22.25 -9.31 4.00
C ASN A 351 21.16 -9.86 3.06
N GLN A 352 21.60 -10.35 1.91
CA GLN A 352 20.72 -10.88 0.86
C GLN A 352 19.91 -12.08 1.34
N GLU A 353 20.52 -13.01 2.08
CA GLU A 353 19.83 -14.21 2.61
C GLU A 353 18.68 -13.81 3.54
N LEU A 354 18.92 -12.84 4.44
CA LEU A 354 17.86 -12.30 5.29
C LEU A 354 16.79 -11.59 4.48
N ALA A 355 17.13 -10.90 3.40
CA ALA A 355 16.16 -10.20 2.56
C ALA A 355 15.23 -11.17 1.80
N GLU A 356 15.75 -12.31 1.36
CA GLU A 356 15.03 -13.34 0.62
C GLU A 356 14.17 -14.24 1.50
N ASP A 357 14.43 -14.26 2.80
CA ASP A 357 13.66 -15.04 3.77
C ASP A 357 12.39 -14.30 4.22
N ASN A 358 11.24 -14.73 3.69
CA ASN A 358 9.93 -14.15 3.99
C ASN A 358 9.56 -14.27 5.48
N HIS A 359 10.01 -15.32 6.18
CA HIS A 359 9.71 -15.55 7.58
C HIS A 359 10.61 -14.73 8.52
N ALA A 360 11.63 -14.05 7.98
CA ALA A 360 12.61 -13.28 8.75
C ALA A 360 12.65 -11.79 8.38
N ASN A 361 12.51 -11.44 7.10
CA ASN A 361 12.78 -10.10 6.56
C ASN A 361 11.83 -9.01 7.08
N ASN A 362 10.72 -9.40 7.70
CA ASN A 362 9.76 -8.47 8.30
C ASN A 362 9.61 -8.64 9.82
N HIS A 363 10.30 -9.62 10.41
CA HIS A 363 10.22 -9.94 11.83
C HIS A 363 11.11 -9.01 12.67
N PHE A 364 10.65 -7.78 12.85
CA PHE A 364 11.28 -6.81 13.75
C PHE A 364 10.25 -5.88 14.35
N LEU A 365 10.62 -5.28 15.46
CA LEU A 365 9.90 -4.24 16.18
C LEU A 365 10.87 -3.08 16.43
N TYR A 366 10.37 -1.94 16.91
CA TYR A 366 11.19 -0.78 17.23
C TYR A 366 11.21 -0.51 18.74
N GLY A 367 10.10 -0.71 19.44
CA GLY A 367 9.98 -0.45 20.87
C GLY A 367 10.53 -1.58 21.74
N SER A 368 10.53 -2.80 21.20
CA SER A 368 10.80 -4.04 21.94
C SER A 368 11.79 -4.96 21.22
N ASP A 369 12.46 -5.81 21.99
CA ASP A 369 13.20 -6.95 21.44
C ASP A 369 12.24 -7.94 20.77
N THR A 370 12.67 -8.53 19.66
CA THR A 370 11.99 -9.69 19.06
C THR A 370 12.54 -10.99 19.62
N THR A 371 11.68 -12.01 19.65
CA THR A 371 12.01 -13.37 20.07
C THR A 371 11.52 -14.34 19.02
N ASN A 372 12.17 -15.50 18.88
CA ASN A 372 11.73 -16.53 17.95
C ASN A 372 10.25 -16.87 18.16
N ILE A 373 9.48 -16.83 17.07
CA ILE A 373 8.06 -17.21 17.05
C ILE A 373 7.98 -18.66 16.59
N LYS A 374 7.15 -19.45 17.28
CA LYS A 374 6.88 -20.82 16.88
C LYS A 374 5.99 -20.82 15.63
N LEU A 375 6.51 -21.35 14.54
CA LEU A 375 5.77 -21.53 13.30
C LEU A 375 5.09 -22.90 13.25
N SER A 376 4.10 -23.01 12.37
CA SER A 376 3.33 -24.22 12.12
C SER A 376 4.25 -25.44 12.01
N PRO A 377 3.93 -26.57 12.65
CA PRO A 377 4.79 -27.76 12.67
C PRO A 377 5.02 -28.39 11.29
N ASN A 378 4.18 -28.04 10.31
CA ASN A 378 4.33 -28.48 8.92
C ASN A 378 5.42 -27.68 8.17
N LEU A 379 5.94 -26.62 8.77
CA LEU A 379 7.03 -25.81 8.26
C LEU A 379 8.31 -26.16 9.03
N ASN A 380 9.24 -26.86 8.37
CA ASN A 380 10.56 -27.14 8.95
C ASN A 380 11.46 -25.90 8.79
N TYR A 381 11.19 -24.87 9.60
CA TYR A 381 11.90 -23.60 9.56
C TYR A 381 12.33 -23.16 10.95
N ALA A 382 13.55 -22.66 11.05
CA ALA A 382 14.06 -21.94 12.20
C ALA A 382 14.77 -20.69 11.69
N ASP A 383 14.45 -19.53 12.26
CA ASP A 383 15.07 -18.26 11.90
C ASP A 383 16.58 -18.31 12.19
N PRO A 384 17.44 -18.33 11.15
CA PRO A 384 18.88 -18.48 11.34
C PRO A 384 19.57 -17.14 11.66
N PHE A 385 18.85 -16.03 11.61
CA PHE A 385 19.42 -14.69 11.71
C PHE A 385 19.27 -14.12 13.13
N PRO A 386 20.17 -13.20 13.53
CA PRO A 386 20.02 -12.45 14.77
C PRO A 386 18.64 -11.77 14.87
N GLN A 387 18.04 -11.85 16.06
CA GLN A 387 16.76 -11.21 16.34
C GLN A 387 16.95 -9.70 16.52
N ALA A 388 15.96 -8.92 16.08
CA ALA A 388 15.99 -7.47 16.26
C ALA A 388 15.97 -7.11 17.76
N LYS A 389 16.77 -6.11 18.10
CA LYS A 389 16.84 -5.51 19.44
C LYS A 389 16.11 -4.18 19.46
N GLU A 390 15.54 -3.83 20.60
CA GLU A 390 14.83 -2.56 20.79
C GLU A 390 15.68 -1.39 20.28
N ASP A 391 15.02 -0.43 19.63
CA ASP A 391 15.63 0.77 19.07
C ASP A 391 14.73 1.98 19.27
N SER A 392 14.22 2.17 20.49
CA SER A 392 13.25 3.23 20.82
C SER A 392 13.77 4.64 20.52
N PHE A 393 15.09 4.82 20.51
CA PHE A 393 15.78 6.10 20.27
C PHE A 393 16.32 6.26 18.83
N GLY A 394 16.02 5.32 17.93
CA GLY A 394 16.46 5.38 16.53
C GLY A 394 17.98 5.36 16.33
N ARG A 395 18.71 4.64 17.19
CA ARG A 395 20.17 4.49 17.10
C ARG A 395 20.56 3.61 15.92
N ARG A 396 19.78 2.56 15.65
CA ARG A 396 19.97 1.66 14.49
C ARG A 396 19.22 2.21 13.28
N CYS A 397 17.89 2.21 13.37
CA CYS A 397 16.98 2.69 12.33
C CYS A 397 16.46 4.08 12.69
N PRO A 398 16.83 5.14 11.93
CA PRO A 398 16.35 6.49 12.19
C PRO A 398 14.84 6.55 12.38
N ILE A 399 14.35 7.37 13.32
CA ILE A 399 12.90 7.57 13.51
C ILE A 399 12.26 8.15 12.24
N SER A 400 12.99 9.01 11.53
CA SER A 400 12.62 9.57 10.23
C SER A 400 12.78 8.63 9.04
N ALA A 401 13.31 7.42 9.22
CA ALA A 401 13.41 6.46 8.11
C ALA A 401 12.02 6.18 7.51
N HIS A 402 11.93 6.12 6.19
CA HIS A 402 10.67 6.03 5.47
C HIS A 402 9.71 4.96 6.03
N ILE A 403 10.18 3.71 6.16
CA ILE A 403 9.34 2.61 6.65
C ILE A 403 8.93 2.79 8.12
N ARG A 404 9.69 3.55 8.92
CA ARG A 404 9.41 3.79 10.35
C ARG A 404 8.40 4.93 10.50
N LYS A 405 8.47 5.95 9.64
CA LYS A 405 7.49 7.04 9.56
C LYS A 405 6.11 6.54 9.18
N VAL A 406 6.01 5.65 8.20
CA VAL A 406 4.70 5.16 7.71
C VAL A 406 4.20 3.91 8.44
N ASN A 407 5.04 3.26 9.24
CA ASN A 407 4.66 2.15 10.11
C ASN A 407 5.56 2.08 11.36
N PRO A 408 5.19 2.78 12.45
CA PRO A 408 5.94 2.80 13.71
C PRO A 408 5.89 1.49 14.52
N ARG A 409 5.16 0.47 14.03
CA ARG A 409 5.01 -0.85 14.65
C ARG A 409 4.53 -0.76 16.11
N ASP A 410 5.29 -1.34 17.03
CA ASP A 410 5.03 -1.37 18.47
C ASP A 410 5.52 -0.12 19.20
N SER A 411 6.06 0.88 18.48
CA SER A 411 6.40 2.14 19.11
C SER A 411 5.11 2.80 19.59
N ALA A 412 5.01 3.14 20.88
CA ALA A 412 4.08 4.17 21.32
C ALA A 412 4.36 5.44 20.51
N THR A 413 3.31 6.03 19.95
CA THR A 413 3.36 7.20 19.05
C THR A 413 2.60 8.36 19.68
N ASP A 414 2.29 9.40 18.91
CA ASP A 414 1.25 10.38 19.23
C ASP A 414 -0.14 9.76 19.42
N ILE A 415 -0.30 8.50 19.01
CA ILE A 415 -1.49 7.70 19.21
C ILE A 415 -1.24 6.71 20.37
N VAL A 416 -2.23 6.64 21.27
CA VAL A 416 -2.11 6.17 22.67
C VAL A 416 -1.69 4.69 22.80
N SER A 417 -1.94 3.83 21.80
CA SER A 417 -1.63 2.39 21.85
C SER A 417 -1.01 1.84 20.55
N GLU A 418 -0.33 0.68 20.64
CA GLU A 418 0.18 -0.05 19.47
C GLU A 418 -0.95 -0.51 18.53
N PHE A 419 -2.12 -0.85 19.07
CA PHE A 419 -3.31 -1.21 18.28
C PHE A 419 -3.79 -0.03 17.44
N SER A 420 -3.58 1.20 17.92
CA SER A 420 -3.96 2.38 17.16
C SER A 420 -3.14 2.53 15.87
N SER A 421 -1.90 2.02 15.80
CA SER A 421 -1.12 2.02 14.55
C SER A 421 -1.73 1.11 13.48
N LEU A 422 -2.43 0.04 13.90
CA LEU A 422 -3.10 -0.89 12.98
C LEU A 422 -4.29 -0.24 12.26
N THR A 423 -4.92 0.77 12.87
CA THR A 423 -6.00 1.56 12.25
C THR A 423 -5.50 2.50 11.13
N ARG A 424 -4.18 2.64 10.97
CA ARG A 424 -3.54 3.53 9.98
C ARG A 424 -3.06 2.79 8.75
N ARG A 425 -3.19 1.46 8.72
CA ARG A 425 -2.60 0.61 7.69
C ARG A 425 -3.29 0.85 6.35
N ILE A 426 -2.54 0.71 5.28
CA ILE A 426 -3.02 0.76 3.89
C ILE A 426 -2.53 -0.50 3.15
N LEU A 427 -3.28 -0.94 2.15
CA LEU A 427 -2.83 -1.97 1.21
C LEU A 427 -2.21 -1.29 0.00
N ARG A 428 -0.89 -1.41 -0.21
CA ARG A 428 -0.21 -0.80 -1.35
C ARG A 428 -0.22 -1.72 -2.56
N ARG A 429 -0.47 -1.18 -3.75
CA ARG A 429 -0.48 -1.87 -5.06
C ARG A 429 0.29 -1.06 -6.12
N GLY A 430 1.37 -0.41 -5.68
CA GLY A 430 2.17 0.42 -6.56
C GLY A 430 2.96 -0.40 -7.58
N ILE A 431 3.26 0.21 -8.73
CA ILE A 431 4.13 -0.37 -9.77
C ILE A 431 5.01 0.73 -10.39
N PRO A 432 6.29 0.47 -10.70
CA PRO A 432 7.12 1.46 -11.38
C PRO A 432 6.60 1.81 -12.78
N PHE A 433 6.85 3.05 -13.23
CA PHE A 433 6.67 3.49 -14.62
C PHE A 433 7.97 4.10 -15.16
N GLY A 434 8.14 4.12 -16.49
CA GLY A 434 9.34 4.63 -17.16
C GLY A 434 10.55 3.70 -17.05
N SER A 435 11.57 3.90 -17.89
CA SER A 435 12.73 3.01 -17.94
C SER A 435 13.67 3.25 -16.74
N PRO A 436 14.31 2.20 -16.20
CA PRO A 436 15.25 2.36 -15.09
C PRO A 436 16.49 3.17 -15.51
N LEU A 437 16.92 4.10 -14.65
CA LEU A 437 18.15 4.87 -14.86
C LEU A 437 19.38 4.15 -14.28
N ASN A 438 19.22 3.55 -13.10
CA ASN A 438 20.28 2.85 -12.38
C ASN A 438 20.20 1.33 -12.64
N VAL A 439 20.64 0.92 -13.84
CA VAL A 439 20.77 -0.50 -14.18
C VAL A 439 21.97 -1.08 -13.44
N ASN A 440 21.79 -2.21 -12.75
CA ASN A 440 22.80 -2.89 -11.91
C ASN A 440 23.22 -2.18 -10.60
N LEU A 441 22.41 -1.26 -10.05
CA LEU A 441 22.69 -0.58 -8.78
C LEU A 441 24.06 0.16 -8.74
N SER A 442 24.52 0.63 -9.89
CA SER A 442 25.71 1.45 -10.01
C SER A 442 25.48 2.84 -9.40
N MET A 443 26.54 3.50 -8.93
CA MET A 443 26.46 4.89 -8.46
C MET A 443 26.62 5.87 -9.63
N PRO A 444 26.14 7.13 -9.55
CA PRO A 444 26.27 8.12 -10.61
C PRO A 444 27.74 8.46 -10.95
N PRO A 445 28.02 9.10 -12.10
CA PRO A 445 27.07 9.76 -13.01
C PRO A 445 26.23 8.78 -13.83
N TYR A 446 24.98 9.16 -14.10
CA TYR A 446 24.07 8.43 -14.98
C TYR A 446 23.89 9.16 -16.31
N ASN A 447 23.58 8.42 -17.38
CA ASN A 447 23.16 8.99 -18.65
C ASN A 447 21.63 8.90 -18.78
N ASP A 448 20.92 9.98 -18.45
CA ASP A 448 19.45 10.01 -18.46
C ASP A 448 18.89 10.47 -19.80
N MET A 449 18.71 9.53 -20.72
CA MET A 449 18.16 9.79 -22.05
C MET A 449 16.66 10.09 -22.06
N GLU A 450 15.93 9.83 -20.95
CA GLU A 450 14.47 10.02 -20.86
C GLU A 450 14.08 11.24 -20.00
N ASN A 451 15.05 12.10 -19.68
CA ASN A 451 14.86 13.33 -18.90
C ASN A 451 14.04 13.12 -17.61
N GLY A 452 14.29 12.01 -16.90
CA GLY A 452 13.70 11.81 -15.58
C GLY A 452 12.25 11.31 -15.55
N ASN A 453 11.60 11.01 -16.68
CA ASN A 453 10.20 10.54 -16.70
C ASN A 453 10.06 9.07 -16.28
N ARG A 454 10.37 8.81 -15.00
CA ARG A 454 10.24 7.52 -14.34
C ARG A 454 9.80 7.72 -12.91
N GLY A 455 9.24 6.68 -12.31
CA GLY A 455 8.88 6.72 -10.91
C GLY A 455 7.88 5.64 -10.54
N LEU A 456 6.97 5.95 -9.63
CA LEU A 456 6.01 5.00 -9.09
C LEU A 456 4.59 5.45 -9.39
N MET A 457 3.80 4.58 -10.01
CA MET A 457 2.35 4.64 -9.93
C MET A 457 1.96 4.08 -8.58
N PHE A 458 1.84 4.94 -7.58
CA PHE A 458 1.46 4.56 -6.22
C PHE A 458 -0.06 4.40 -6.14
N LEU A 459 -0.49 3.22 -5.69
CA LEU A 459 -1.88 2.91 -5.43
C LEU A 459 -2.02 2.40 -4.00
N CYS A 460 -3.04 2.84 -3.27
CA CYS A 460 -3.40 2.21 -2.01
C CYS A 460 -4.90 2.17 -1.72
N TYR A 461 -5.31 1.12 -1.00
CA TYR A 461 -6.70 0.85 -0.63
C TYR A 461 -6.94 1.03 0.87
N GLN A 462 -8.11 1.60 1.19
CA GLN A 462 -8.56 1.94 2.54
C GLN A 462 -10.06 2.22 2.59
N THR A 463 -10.67 2.20 3.78
CA THR A 463 -12.04 2.71 4.00
C THR A 463 -12.07 4.16 4.48
N ARG A 464 -10.94 4.72 4.95
CA ARG A 464 -10.84 6.11 5.40
C ARG A 464 -9.58 6.83 4.91
N ILE A 465 -9.72 7.57 3.81
CA ILE A 465 -8.61 8.34 3.20
C ILE A 465 -7.97 9.34 4.18
N ASP A 466 -8.78 10.04 4.97
CA ASP A 466 -8.35 11.06 5.94
C ASP A 466 -7.56 10.46 7.12
N PHE A 467 -7.91 9.22 7.50
CA PHE A 467 -7.43 8.53 8.69
C PHE A 467 -6.25 7.60 8.40
N GLN A 468 -6.09 7.20 7.14
CA GLN A 468 -5.05 6.30 6.65
C GLN A 468 -4.10 7.09 5.72
N PHE A 469 -4.28 7.10 4.40
CA PHE A 469 -3.34 7.73 3.45
C PHE A 469 -2.96 9.18 3.79
N GLU A 470 -3.94 10.07 4.00
CA GLU A 470 -3.64 11.48 4.28
C GLU A 470 -2.97 11.64 5.65
N PHE A 471 -3.33 10.80 6.63
CA PHE A 471 -2.72 10.80 7.95
C PHE A 471 -1.25 10.37 7.88
N LEU A 472 -0.95 9.25 7.20
CA LEU A 472 0.42 8.79 7.00
C LEU A 472 1.27 9.85 6.29
N THR A 473 0.70 10.54 5.32
CA THR A 473 1.39 11.60 4.56
C THR A 473 1.62 12.83 5.43
N LYS A 474 0.54 13.49 5.89
CA LYS A 474 0.65 14.81 6.53
C LYS A 474 1.01 14.73 8.01
N GLY A 475 0.50 13.70 8.70
CA GLY A 475 0.60 13.55 10.15
C GLY A 475 1.93 12.95 10.55
N TRP A 476 2.44 12.00 9.75
CA TRP A 476 3.73 11.37 10.00
C TRP A 476 4.78 11.82 9.00
N ALA A 477 4.71 11.45 7.72
CA ALA A 477 5.79 11.68 6.76
C ALA A 477 6.23 13.16 6.67
N ASN A 478 5.29 14.09 6.61
CA ASN A 478 5.55 15.53 6.50
C ASN A 478 5.86 16.20 7.84
N SER A 479 5.63 15.52 8.96
CA SER A 479 5.82 16.13 10.27
C SER A 479 7.29 16.04 10.69
N PRO A 480 7.95 17.15 11.08
CA PRO A 480 9.28 17.08 11.68
C PRO A 480 9.24 16.52 13.11
N GLU A 481 8.06 16.48 13.73
CA GLU A 481 7.88 16.14 15.15
C GLU A 481 7.32 14.72 15.36
N LEU A 482 6.56 14.20 14.40
CA LEU A 482 5.77 12.99 14.56
C LEU A 482 6.20 11.86 13.62
N PRO A 483 6.03 10.59 14.00
CA PRO A 483 5.55 10.12 15.30
C PRO A 483 6.60 10.32 16.40
N VAL A 484 6.13 10.59 17.62
CA VAL A 484 7.00 10.69 18.80
C VAL A 484 7.55 9.31 19.15
N GLY A 485 8.85 9.20 19.47
CA GLY A 485 9.43 7.94 19.94
C GLY A 485 8.93 7.56 21.34
N SER A 486 8.77 6.26 21.59
CA SER A 486 8.02 5.69 22.74
C SER A 486 8.56 6.01 24.14
N LYS A 487 9.80 6.50 24.24
CA LYS A 487 10.43 6.90 25.51
C LYS A 487 10.56 8.42 25.67
N CYS A 488 10.13 9.19 24.67
CA CYS A 488 10.25 10.65 24.62
C CYS A 488 9.03 11.37 25.25
N THR A 489 8.11 10.62 25.87
CA THR A 489 6.91 11.16 26.54
C THR A 489 7.15 11.53 28.00
N ASN A 490 8.27 11.10 28.60
CA ASN A 490 8.65 11.46 29.96
C ASN A 490 9.75 12.53 29.94
N SER A 491 9.52 13.62 30.67
CA SER A 491 10.25 14.89 30.66
C SER A 491 11.74 14.86 31.06
N VAL A 492 12.37 13.69 31.17
CA VAL A 492 13.74 13.53 31.64
C VAL A 492 14.74 13.37 30.48
N ASP A 493 14.30 12.86 29.33
CA ASP A 493 15.13 12.73 28.12
C ASP A 493 14.56 13.61 26.99
N ILE A 494 15.23 14.73 26.69
CA ILE A 494 14.88 15.57 25.52
C ILE A 494 15.30 14.81 24.27
N CYS A 495 14.35 14.11 23.64
CA CYS A 495 14.56 13.59 22.29
C CYS A 495 14.49 14.75 21.29
N PRO A 496 15.50 14.97 20.45
CA PRO A 496 15.37 15.92 19.36
C PRO A 496 14.25 15.45 18.40
N PRO A 497 13.58 16.38 17.69
CA PRO A 497 12.56 16.03 16.72
C PRO A 497 13.07 15.00 15.71
N PRO A 498 12.28 13.99 15.35
CA PRO A 498 12.70 12.93 14.45
C PRO A 498 13.04 13.43 13.05
N GLY A 499 12.50 14.59 12.65
CA GLY A 499 12.57 15.11 11.30
C GLY A 499 11.51 14.52 10.38
N GLU A 500 11.36 15.09 9.21
CA GLU A 500 10.48 14.60 8.16
C GLU A 500 11.00 13.30 7.53
N ASP A 501 10.13 12.63 6.80
CA ASP A 501 10.49 11.52 5.93
C ASP A 501 11.39 12.02 4.78
N PRO A 502 12.60 11.45 4.61
CA PRO A 502 13.56 11.94 3.63
C PRO A 502 13.21 11.57 2.18
N ILE A 503 12.29 10.62 1.97
CA ILE A 503 11.87 10.15 0.65
C ILE A 503 10.63 10.91 0.21
N ILE A 504 9.54 10.81 0.97
CA ILE A 504 8.21 11.32 0.57
C ILE A 504 7.73 12.53 1.39
N GLY A 505 8.43 12.92 2.46
CA GLY A 505 8.04 14.06 3.27
C GLY A 505 8.02 15.33 2.42
N GLN A 506 7.05 16.20 2.69
CA GLN A 506 6.85 17.47 2.00
C GLN A 506 6.38 18.53 3.01
N ASN A 507 6.78 19.79 2.82
CA ASN A 507 6.40 20.88 3.72
C ASN A 507 5.61 22.01 3.02
N GLY A 508 5.26 21.88 1.73
CA GLY A 508 4.40 22.82 1.00
C GLY A 508 4.92 24.25 0.83
N ASP A 509 6.02 24.59 1.50
CA ASP A 509 6.68 25.89 1.50
C ASP A 509 7.64 26.01 0.32
N GLY A 510 7.84 27.23 -0.19
CA GLY A 510 8.72 27.49 -1.33
C GLY A 510 10.19 27.08 -1.10
N ASN A 511 10.61 26.97 0.16
CA ASN A 511 11.99 26.61 0.53
C ASN A 511 12.26 25.10 0.59
N ARG A 512 11.22 24.24 0.66
CA ARG A 512 11.29 22.77 0.52
C ARG A 512 12.30 21.99 1.36
N GLY A 513 12.89 22.61 2.39
CA GLY A 513 13.90 21.99 3.26
C GLY A 513 13.29 20.99 4.23
N ARG A 514 13.80 19.78 4.27
CA ARG A 514 13.38 18.72 5.20
C ARG A 514 14.54 18.37 6.12
N THR A 515 14.27 18.19 7.40
CA THR A 515 15.29 17.74 8.36
C THR A 515 15.28 16.22 8.41
N PHE A 516 16.43 15.58 8.18
CA PHE A 516 16.60 14.15 8.35
C PHE A 516 17.56 13.85 9.50
N THR A 517 17.03 13.30 10.60
CA THR A 517 17.80 12.90 11.78
C THR A 517 18.27 11.45 11.64
N TYR A 518 19.49 11.25 11.14
CA TYR A 518 20.04 9.94 10.76
C TYR A 518 20.69 9.15 11.91
N THR A 519 20.91 9.81 13.06
CA THR A 519 21.18 9.20 14.37
C THR A 519 20.60 10.07 15.47
N THR A 520 20.49 9.57 16.71
CA THR A 520 19.80 10.22 17.84
C THR A 520 20.10 11.70 18.04
N ASN A 521 21.29 12.22 17.68
CA ASN A 521 21.67 13.63 17.85
C ASN A 521 22.27 14.27 16.60
N LYS A 522 22.12 13.67 15.42
CA LYS A 522 22.68 14.23 14.18
C LYS A 522 21.61 14.31 13.10
N SER A 523 21.48 15.50 12.54
CA SER A 523 20.51 15.82 11.51
C SER A 523 21.19 16.51 10.33
N MET A 524 20.52 16.48 9.17
CA MET A 524 20.91 17.21 7.98
C MET A 524 19.70 17.78 7.28
N ASP A 525 19.89 18.87 6.56
CA ASP A 525 18.85 19.44 5.71
C ASP A 525 18.88 18.81 4.31
N ILE A 526 17.70 18.43 3.83
CA ILE A 526 17.45 17.93 2.48
C ILE A 526 16.68 19.02 1.74
N MET A 527 17.36 19.72 0.84
CA MET A 527 16.79 20.82 0.05
C MET A 527 16.31 20.38 -1.35
N LYS A 528 16.61 19.14 -1.75
CA LYS A 528 16.16 18.55 -3.02
C LYS A 528 14.93 17.68 -2.78
N GLU A 529 13.97 17.69 -3.70
CA GLU A 529 12.88 16.71 -3.75
C GLU A 529 13.31 15.54 -4.63
N PHE A 530 13.27 14.33 -4.07
CA PHE A 530 13.55 13.12 -4.83
C PHE A 530 12.28 12.53 -5.44
N VAL A 531 11.13 12.81 -4.83
CA VAL A 531 9.82 12.33 -5.25
C VAL A 531 8.94 13.54 -5.55
N ILE A 532 8.49 13.65 -6.81
CA ILE A 532 7.73 14.79 -7.30
C ILE A 532 6.34 14.30 -7.75
N PRO A 533 5.26 14.79 -7.12
CA PRO A 533 3.92 14.34 -7.45
C PRO A 533 3.44 15.00 -8.73
N THR A 534 3.32 14.22 -9.80
CA THR A 534 2.92 14.70 -11.13
C THR A 534 1.47 14.37 -11.46
N GLY A 535 0.73 13.79 -10.52
CA GLY A 535 -0.69 13.53 -10.69
C GLY A 535 -1.27 12.72 -9.55
N GLY A 536 -2.60 12.74 -9.46
CA GLY A 536 -3.32 11.86 -8.56
C GLY A 536 -4.78 12.25 -8.38
N GLU A 537 -5.57 11.27 -7.92
CA GLU A 537 -6.98 11.45 -7.59
C GLU A 537 -7.41 10.39 -6.57
N TYR A 538 -8.50 10.68 -5.85
CA TYR A 538 -9.20 9.73 -5.00
C TYR A 538 -10.37 9.10 -5.77
N TYR A 539 -10.34 7.78 -5.85
CA TYR A 539 -11.37 6.97 -6.49
C TYR A 539 -12.11 6.12 -5.45
N PHE A 540 -13.30 5.66 -5.82
CA PHE A 540 -14.02 4.59 -5.16
C PHE A 540 -14.07 3.38 -6.10
N GLN A 541 -13.58 2.25 -5.62
CA GLN A 541 -13.63 0.96 -6.31
C GLN A 541 -14.83 0.18 -5.75
N PRO A 542 -15.98 0.15 -6.44
CA PRO A 542 -17.22 -0.46 -5.94
C PRO A 542 -17.15 -1.98 -5.98
N SER A 543 -18.15 -2.63 -5.38
CA SER A 543 -18.38 -4.07 -5.57
C SER A 543 -18.82 -4.40 -7.00
N VAL A 544 -18.63 -5.65 -7.40
CA VAL A 544 -19.09 -6.14 -8.72
C VAL A 544 -20.60 -6.01 -8.88
N ASP A 545 -21.38 -6.28 -7.83
CA ASP A 545 -22.83 -6.05 -7.85
C ASP A 545 -23.18 -4.56 -8.05
N ALA A 546 -22.56 -3.65 -7.30
CA ALA A 546 -22.84 -2.21 -7.41
C ALA A 546 -22.55 -1.64 -8.80
N LEU A 547 -21.59 -2.21 -9.54
CA LEU A 547 -21.37 -1.87 -10.96
C LEU A 547 -22.62 -2.13 -11.81
N LYS A 548 -23.36 -3.21 -11.53
CA LYS A 548 -24.53 -3.63 -12.31
C LYS A 548 -25.80 -2.95 -11.81
N THR A 549 -26.00 -2.92 -10.50
CA THR A 549 -27.27 -2.57 -9.86
C THR A 549 -27.41 -1.07 -9.56
N VAL A 550 -26.29 -0.35 -9.43
CA VAL A 550 -26.28 1.09 -9.09
C VAL A 550 -25.63 1.91 -10.19
N ILE A 551 -24.34 1.68 -10.48
CA ILE A 551 -23.54 2.57 -11.33
C ILE A 551 -23.91 2.42 -12.79
N GLY A 552 -23.97 1.18 -13.29
CA GLY A 552 -24.34 0.88 -14.68
C GLY A 552 -25.85 0.90 -14.94
N ARG A 553 -26.69 1.07 -13.91
CA ARG A 553 -28.15 0.96 -14.03
C ARG A 553 -28.70 1.99 -15.04
N GLN A 554 -29.35 1.46 -16.09
CA GLN A 554 -30.14 2.25 -17.05
C GLN A 554 -31.34 2.89 -16.34
N ALA A 555 -31.68 4.11 -16.75
CA ALA A 555 -32.83 4.85 -16.22
C ALA A 555 -34.17 4.19 -16.58
#